data_AF-A0A1R2CE61-F1
#
_entry.id   AF-A0A1R2CE61-F1
#
_cell.length_a   1.000
_cell.length_b   1.000
_cell.length_c   1.000
_cell.angle_alpha   90.00
_cell.angle_beta   90.00
_cell.angle_gamma   90.00
#
_symmetry.space_group_name_H-M   'P 1'
#
loop_
_entity.id
_entity.type
_entity.pdbx_description
1 polymer ?
#
loop_
_entity_poly.entity_id
_entity_poly.type
_entity_poly.pdbx_seq_one_letter_code
_entity_poly.pdbx_strand_id
1 'polypeptide(L)'
;MNKDIVLNETERYLNIHYNRPKALNALSDYLIFATQSSISRTSKGIILTGEGRSFCSGGDILEIVRRGHSPRFVFTFPASLFYYIHTRQQETISLIDGLAIGGGAGYALSCSSKILTEKTSFSIPETHVGHTPDVGACYHLNKLCSEQLGIYMIVTGNSITGADTYFAGFSDIFIPKITREIKDHIMNNGVHGLEKFQVIPDSEKSSLLRKLPIINECFDRNYDVETMCRKLSSINNEWSRATLKTMLDSCPLSIKAGFECFKKSQNLNYLQSMELEYNLSINLIENTKNFANGVRTKMIEKKNCRPQWEPLHLWECSESYVESFFYNQDSKLVHYKL
;
A
#
# COMPACT_ATOMS: atom_id res chain seq x y z
N MET A 1 -22.38 -19.39 -6.04
CA MET A 1 -21.63 -18.12 -6.21
C MET A 1 -20.99 -17.76 -4.89
N ASN A 2 -19.68 -17.47 -4.87
CA ASN A 2 -19.02 -17.00 -3.65
C ASN A 2 -19.55 -15.60 -3.32
N LYS A 3 -19.98 -15.37 -2.08
CA LYS A 3 -20.54 -14.08 -1.63
C LYS A 3 -19.47 -13.02 -1.38
N ASP A 4 -18.20 -13.43 -1.38
CA ASP A 4 -17.03 -12.59 -1.10
C ASP A 4 -16.70 -11.60 -2.24
N ILE A 5 -17.27 -11.81 -3.43
CA ILE A 5 -17.13 -10.93 -4.59
C ILE A 5 -18.50 -10.76 -5.25
N VAL A 6 -18.88 -9.52 -5.52
CA VAL A 6 -20.09 -9.18 -6.26
C VAL A 6 -19.67 -8.45 -7.52
N LEU A 7 -20.11 -8.95 -8.67
CA LEU A 7 -19.87 -8.34 -9.97
C LEU A 7 -21.15 -7.63 -10.40
N ASN A 8 -21.07 -6.32 -10.62
CA ASN A 8 -22.18 -5.54 -11.17
C ASN A 8 -21.71 -4.92 -12.49
N GLU A 9 -22.50 -5.04 -13.53
CA GLU A 9 -22.09 -4.61 -14.86
C GLU A 9 -23.09 -3.58 -15.42
N THR A 10 -22.55 -2.47 -15.92
CA THR A 10 -23.29 -1.48 -16.70
C THR A 10 -22.86 -1.57 -18.16
N GLU A 11 -23.37 -0.73 -19.05
CA GLU A 11 -22.92 -0.71 -20.44
C GLU A 11 -21.42 -0.39 -20.57
N ARG A 12 -20.87 0.45 -19.68
CA ARG A 12 -19.50 0.99 -19.80
C ARG A 12 -18.52 0.42 -18.78
N TYR A 13 -19.01 -0.06 -17.63
CA TYR A 13 -18.15 -0.50 -16.52
C TYR A 13 -18.52 -1.87 -15.97
N LEU A 14 -17.50 -2.61 -15.55
CA LEU A 14 -17.60 -3.73 -14.64
C LEU A 14 -17.17 -3.27 -13.25
N ASN A 15 -18.10 -3.28 -12.30
CA ASN A 15 -17.81 -3.07 -10.90
C ASN A 15 -17.47 -4.39 -10.21
N ILE A 16 -16.27 -4.46 -9.67
CA ILE A 16 -15.79 -5.54 -8.81
C ILE A 16 -15.90 -5.07 -7.37
N HIS A 17 -16.87 -5.63 -6.65
CA HIS A 17 -17.16 -5.27 -5.27
C HIS A 17 -16.71 -6.39 -4.33
N TYR A 18 -15.68 -6.11 -3.51
CA TYR A 18 -15.18 -7.03 -2.51
C TYR A 18 -16.08 -7.00 -1.28
N ASN A 19 -16.64 -8.15 -0.92
CA ASN A 19 -17.61 -8.30 0.16
C ASN A 19 -17.09 -9.26 1.24
N ARG A 20 -15.89 -8.96 1.78
CA ARG A 20 -15.28 -9.64 2.93
C ARG A 20 -15.00 -8.64 4.07
N PRO A 21 -15.99 -7.86 4.56
CA PRO A 21 -15.76 -6.76 5.49
C PRO A 21 -15.11 -7.19 6.82
N LYS A 22 -15.38 -8.43 7.27
CA LYS A 22 -14.75 -9.00 8.48
C LYS A 22 -13.24 -9.23 8.33
N ALA A 23 -12.77 -9.46 7.11
CA ALA A 23 -11.35 -9.62 6.76
C ALA A 23 -10.77 -8.34 6.13
N LEU A 24 -11.43 -7.19 6.31
CA LEU A 24 -11.03 -5.91 5.70
C LEU A 24 -10.89 -5.97 4.16
N ASN A 25 -11.69 -6.82 3.51
CA ASN A 25 -11.62 -7.06 2.08
C ASN A 25 -10.23 -7.52 1.60
N ALA A 26 -9.50 -8.26 2.44
CA ALA A 26 -8.26 -8.93 2.03
C ALA A 26 -8.50 -9.85 0.81
N LEU A 27 -7.58 -9.82 -0.14
CA LEU A 27 -7.59 -10.58 -1.38
C LEU A 27 -7.09 -12.00 -1.11
N SER A 28 -8.02 -12.95 -1.03
CA SER A 28 -7.72 -14.37 -1.08
C SER A 28 -7.26 -14.78 -2.48
N ASP A 29 -6.63 -15.96 -2.60
CA ASP A 29 -6.27 -16.52 -3.92
C ASP A 29 -7.49 -16.62 -4.84
N TYR A 30 -8.65 -16.99 -4.28
CA TYR A 30 -9.92 -17.01 -5.01
C TYR A 30 -10.30 -15.62 -5.53
N LEU A 31 -10.21 -14.58 -4.69
CA LEU A 31 -10.54 -13.22 -5.11
C LEU A 31 -9.58 -12.69 -6.17
N ILE A 32 -8.29 -12.98 -6.04
CA ILE A 32 -7.28 -12.60 -7.04
C ILE A 32 -7.62 -13.26 -8.38
N PHE A 33 -7.84 -14.58 -8.40
CA PHE A 33 -8.18 -15.32 -9.61
C PHE A 33 -9.51 -14.87 -10.22
N ALA A 34 -10.55 -14.69 -9.39
CA ALA A 34 -11.86 -14.24 -9.85
C ALA A 34 -11.80 -12.83 -10.44
N THR A 35 -11.05 -11.92 -9.81
CA THR A 35 -10.80 -10.57 -10.32
C THR A 35 -10.08 -10.65 -11.66
N GLN A 36 -8.97 -11.38 -11.72
CA GLN A 36 -8.17 -11.57 -12.94
C GLN A 36 -9.01 -12.10 -14.09
N SER A 37 -9.76 -13.18 -13.87
CA SER A 37 -10.63 -13.78 -14.88
C SER A 37 -11.78 -12.87 -15.31
N SER A 38 -12.27 -11.99 -14.44
CA SER A 38 -13.36 -11.07 -14.78
C SER A 38 -12.84 -9.92 -15.64
N ILE A 39 -11.67 -9.38 -15.30
CA ILE A 39 -11.04 -8.27 -16.03
C ILE A 39 -10.55 -8.75 -17.41
N SER A 40 -9.97 -9.95 -17.52
CA SER A 40 -9.44 -10.46 -18.81
C SER A 40 -10.52 -10.74 -19.86
N ARG A 41 -11.78 -10.93 -19.42
CA ARG A 41 -12.93 -11.23 -20.29
C ARG A 41 -13.74 -10.01 -20.70
N THR A 42 -13.42 -8.83 -20.19
CA THR A 42 -14.19 -7.61 -20.47
C THR A 42 -13.35 -6.56 -21.18
N SER A 43 -13.98 -5.81 -22.08
CA SER A 43 -13.43 -4.60 -22.71
C SER A 43 -13.92 -3.32 -22.02
N LYS A 44 -14.67 -3.43 -20.93
CA LYS A 44 -15.21 -2.31 -20.15
C LYS A 44 -14.16 -1.69 -19.24
N GLY A 45 -14.47 -0.48 -18.75
CA GLY A 45 -13.75 0.11 -17.62
C GLY A 45 -14.01 -0.70 -16.35
N ILE A 46 -13.10 -0.62 -15.38
CA ILE A 46 -13.18 -1.37 -14.13
C ILE A 46 -13.40 -0.41 -12.97
N ILE A 47 -14.34 -0.73 -12.07
CA ILE A 47 -14.56 0.02 -10.83
C ILE A 47 -14.37 -0.93 -9.65
N LEU A 48 -13.38 -0.65 -8.81
CA LEU A 48 -13.09 -1.41 -7.61
C LEU A 48 -13.75 -0.75 -6.40
N THR A 49 -14.44 -1.55 -5.59
CA THR A 49 -15.09 -1.10 -4.34
C THR A 49 -14.96 -2.16 -3.26
N GLY A 50 -15.04 -1.75 -1.99
CA GLY A 50 -15.07 -2.65 -0.85
C GLY A 50 -16.29 -2.42 0.04
N GLU A 51 -16.81 -3.50 0.62
CA GLU A 51 -17.90 -3.45 1.57
C GLU A 51 -17.43 -3.05 2.98
N GLY A 52 -18.28 -2.32 3.71
CA GLY A 52 -18.04 -1.97 5.11
C GLY A 52 -17.01 -0.86 5.29
N ARG A 53 -16.06 -1.06 6.21
CA ARG A 53 -15.11 -0.02 6.64
C ARG A 53 -13.81 0.06 5.83
N SER A 54 -13.63 -0.83 4.85
CA SER A 54 -12.37 -0.99 4.12
C SER A 54 -12.64 -1.03 2.63
N PHE A 55 -11.77 -0.39 1.86
CA PHE A 55 -11.65 -0.67 0.43
C PHE A 55 -11.03 -2.06 0.25
N CYS A 56 -9.78 -2.25 0.70
CA CYS A 56 -9.01 -3.47 0.58
C CYS A 56 -7.78 -3.40 1.50
N SER A 57 -7.43 -4.50 2.16
CA SER A 57 -6.22 -4.59 2.99
C SER A 57 -5.07 -5.39 2.36
N GLY A 58 -5.09 -5.59 1.04
CA GLY A 58 -4.07 -6.35 0.32
C GLY A 58 -4.28 -7.86 0.38
N GLY A 59 -3.23 -8.64 0.12
CA GLY A 59 -3.31 -10.10 0.14
C GLY A 59 -3.73 -10.67 1.50
N ASP A 60 -4.47 -11.78 1.51
CA ASP A 60 -4.85 -12.49 2.74
C ASP A 60 -3.67 -13.27 3.32
N ILE A 61 -2.78 -12.57 4.06
CA ILE A 61 -1.55 -13.13 4.64
C ILE A 61 -1.84 -14.37 5.52
N LEU A 62 -2.99 -14.40 6.19
CA LEU A 62 -3.35 -15.53 7.05
C LEU A 62 -3.71 -16.77 6.23
N GLU A 63 -4.40 -16.62 5.11
CA GLU A 63 -4.64 -17.71 4.16
C GLU A 63 -3.34 -18.24 3.58
N ILE A 64 -2.47 -17.33 3.16
CA ILE A 64 -1.13 -17.64 2.63
C ILE A 64 -0.33 -18.51 3.60
N VAL A 65 -0.20 -18.07 4.86
CA VAL A 65 0.58 -18.79 5.87
C VAL A 65 -0.03 -20.15 6.20
N ARG A 66 -1.36 -20.26 6.25
CA ARG A 66 -2.05 -21.53 6.53
C ARG A 66 -1.86 -22.57 5.43
N ARG A 67 -1.79 -22.14 4.17
CA ARG A 67 -1.61 -23.06 3.03
C ARG A 67 -0.17 -23.51 2.84
N GLY A 68 0.80 -22.75 3.36
CA GLY A 68 2.21 -23.06 3.21
C GLY A 68 2.70 -22.94 1.76
N HIS A 69 2.08 -22.06 0.96
CA HIS A 69 2.54 -21.78 -0.40
C HIS A 69 3.95 -21.18 -0.39
N SER A 70 4.71 -21.39 -1.47
CA SER A 70 6.00 -20.74 -1.62
C SER A 70 5.81 -19.21 -1.66
N PRO A 71 6.73 -18.42 -1.08
CA PRO A 71 6.68 -16.96 -1.14
C PRO A 71 6.48 -16.45 -2.57
N ARG A 72 7.16 -17.06 -3.54
CA ARG A 72 7.00 -16.71 -4.96
C ARG A 72 5.56 -16.81 -5.45
N PHE A 73 4.84 -17.88 -5.11
CA PHE A 73 3.43 -18.02 -5.49
C PHE A 73 2.59 -16.87 -4.92
N VAL A 74 2.80 -16.56 -3.64
CA VAL A 74 2.04 -15.57 -2.89
C VAL A 74 2.14 -14.17 -3.49
N PHE A 75 3.34 -13.74 -3.84
CA PHE A 75 3.58 -12.35 -4.28
C PHE A 75 3.45 -12.18 -5.79
N THR A 76 3.61 -13.24 -6.59
CA THR A 76 3.55 -13.15 -8.06
C THR A 76 2.15 -12.82 -8.58
N PHE A 77 1.11 -13.51 -8.08
CA PHE A 77 -0.25 -13.32 -8.61
C PHE A 77 -0.83 -11.93 -8.31
N PRO A 78 -0.77 -11.41 -7.07
CA PRO A 78 -1.17 -10.03 -6.79
C PRO A 78 -0.39 -9.03 -7.64
N ALA A 79 0.94 -9.16 -7.71
CA ALA A 79 1.77 -8.23 -8.48
C ALA A 79 1.40 -8.23 -9.97
N SER A 80 1.13 -9.41 -10.56
CA SER A 80 0.68 -9.51 -11.96
C SER A 80 -0.68 -8.86 -12.19
N LEU A 81 -1.63 -9.06 -11.28
CA LEU A 81 -2.95 -8.41 -11.34
C LEU A 81 -2.82 -6.87 -11.27
N PHE A 82 -1.99 -6.37 -10.37
CA PHE A 82 -1.86 -4.93 -10.13
C PHE A 82 -1.15 -4.25 -11.31
N TYR A 83 -0.12 -4.90 -11.84
CA TYR A 83 0.53 -4.49 -13.08
C TYR A 83 -0.44 -4.45 -14.26
N TYR A 84 -1.29 -5.46 -14.39
CA TYR A 84 -2.30 -5.48 -15.44
C TYR A 84 -3.30 -4.33 -15.29
N ILE A 85 -3.77 -4.04 -14.07
CA ILE A 85 -4.66 -2.89 -13.83
C ILE A 85 -3.98 -1.57 -14.20
N HIS A 86 -2.71 -1.40 -13.82
CA HIS A 86 -1.96 -0.17 -14.08
C HIS A 86 -1.70 0.06 -15.57
N THR A 87 -1.45 -0.99 -16.32
CA THR A 87 -1.11 -0.91 -17.76
C THR A 87 -2.30 -1.07 -18.69
N ARG A 88 -3.50 -1.27 -18.13
CA ARG A 88 -4.73 -1.41 -18.90
C ARG A 88 -5.07 -0.09 -19.59
N GLN A 89 -5.51 -0.18 -20.85
CA GLN A 89 -5.90 0.99 -21.64
C GLN A 89 -7.27 1.56 -21.23
N GLN A 90 -8.21 0.68 -20.87
CA GLN A 90 -9.50 1.09 -20.35
C GLN A 90 -9.36 1.69 -18.96
N GLU A 91 -10.25 2.63 -18.64
CA GLU A 91 -10.26 3.29 -17.33
C GLU A 91 -10.41 2.28 -16.19
N THR A 92 -9.58 2.45 -15.16
CA THR A 92 -9.68 1.71 -13.90
C THR A 92 -9.86 2.71 -12.75
N ILE A 93 -10.88 2.50 -11.94
CA ILE A 93 -11.28 3.41 -10.86
C ILE A 93 -11.21 2.66 -9.54
N SER A 94 -10.47 3.19 -8.57
CA SER A 94 -10.61 2.79 -7.17
C SER A 94 -11.50 3.79 -6.43
N LEU A 95 -12.67 3.33 -5.96
CA LEU A 95 -13.53 4.12 -5.08
C LEU A 95 -13.23 3.75 -3.62
N ILE A 96 -12.47 4.61 -2.94
CA ILE A 96 -11.83 4.28 -1.66
C ILE A 96 -12.64 4.89 -0.51
N ASP A 97 -13.82 4.35 -0.21
CA ASP A 97 -14.61 4.73 0.97
C ASP A 97 -14.22 3.91 2.21
N GLY A 98 -13.02 4.15 2.74
CA GLY A 98 -12.50 3.46 3.92
C GLY A 98 -11.00 3.15 3.87
N LEU A 99 -10.61 2.11 4.61
CA LEU A 99 -9.21 1.69 4.74
C LEU A 99 -8.67 1.06 3.45
N ALA A 100 -7.53 1.55 2.97
CA ALA A 100 -6.67 0.95 1.96
C ALA A 100 -5.29 0.66 2.60
N ILE A 101 -5.01 -0.61 2.88
CA ILE A 101 -3.88 -1.01 3.73
C ILE A 101 -2.92 -1.90 2.93
N GLY A 102 -1.62 -1.59 3.03
CA GLY A 102 -0.53 -2.35 2.45
C GLY A 102 -0.74 -2.59 0.95
N GLY A 103 -0.70 -3.84 0.51
CA GLY A 103 -1.05 -4.20 -0.87
C GLY A 103 -2.42 -3.66 -1.33
N GLY A 104 -3.39 -3.42 -0.45
CA GLY A 104 -4.66 -2.79 -0.81
C GLY A 104 -4.53 -1.31 -1.18
N ALA A 105 -3.55 -0.61 -0.59
CA ALA A 105 -3.16 0.73 -0.99
C ALA A 105 -2.46 0.70 -2.36
N GLY A 106 -1.49 -0.20 -2.56
CA GLY A 106 -0.84 -0.40 -3.86
C GLY A 106 -1.85 -0.73 -4.97
N TYR A 107 -2.85 -1.56 -4.65
CA TYR A 107 -3.93 -1.90 -5.56
C TYR A 107 -4.80 -0.70 -5.94
N ALA A 108 -5.18 0.12 -4.96
CA ALA A 108 -5.94 1.32 -5.20
C ALA A 108 -5.16 2.33 -6.06
N LEU A 109 -3.86 2.46 -5.81
CA LEU A 109 -2.97 3.40 -6.50
C LEU A 109 -2.58 2.93 -7.91
N SER A 110 -2.67 1.62 -8.17
CA SER A 110 -2.49 1.03 -9.50
C SER A 110 -3.56 1.50 -10.48
N CYS A 111 -4.75 1.90 -10.01
CA CYS A 111 -5.83 2.38 -10.86
C CYS A 111 -5.51 3.74 -11.52
N SER A 112 -6.01 3.97 -12.73
CA SER A 112 -5.85 5.24 -13.43
C SER A 112 -6.50 6.41 -12.71
N SER A 113 -7.63 6.16 -12.04
CA SER A 113 -8.40 7.14 -11.28
C SER A 113 -8.64 6.65 -9.86
N LYS A 114 -8.49 7.55 -8.87
CA LYS A 114 -8.69 7.23 -7.46
C LYS A 114 -9.66 8.23 -6.85
N ILE A 115 -10.80 7.77 -6.35
CA ILE A 115 -11.82 8.60 -5.74
C ILE A 115 -11.66 8.49 -4.22
N LEU A 116 -11.30 9.61 -3.61
CA LEU A 116 -11.08 9.77 -2.18
C LEU A 116 -12.34 10.28 -1.48
N THR A 117 -12.48 9.96 -0.20
CA THR A 117 -13.62 10.31 0.66
C THR A 117 -13.13 10.74 2.04
N GLU A 118 -14.04 11.23 2.89
CA GLU A 118 -13.71 11.55 4.28
C GLU A 118 -13.22 10.33 5.08
N LYS A 119 -13.59 9.11 4.64
CA LYS A 119 -13.21 7.85 5.30
C LYS A 119 -11.95 7.22 4.73
N THR A 120 -11.41 7.75 3.62
CA THR A 120 -10.23 7.17 2.99
C THR A 120 -9.06 7.16 3.96
N SER A 121 -8.36 6.04 4.06
CA SER A 121 -7.15 5.93 4.88
C SER A 121 -6.13 5.08 4.16
N PHE A 122 -5.00 5.66 3.79
CA PHE A 122 -3.86 4.93 3.22
C PHE A 122 -2.83 4.63 4.29
N SER A 123 -2.36 3.39 4.36
CA SER A 123 -1.25 2.98 5.24
C SER A 123 -0.45 1.85 4.62
N ILE A 124 0.86 1.85 4.85
CA ILE A 124 1.81 0.84 4.34
C ILE A 124 2.55 0.21 5.54
N PRO A 125 1.87 -0.64 6.35
CA PRO A 125 2.38 -1.11 7.64
C PRO A 125 3.28 -2.36 7.55
N GLU A 126 3.78 -2.72 6.38
CA GLU A 126 4.54 -3.95 6.10
C GLU A 126 5.76 -4.12 7.01
N THR A 127 6.43 -3.02 7.37
CA THR A 127 7.59 -3.04 8.26
C THR A 127 7.27 -3.53 9.68
N HIS A 128 6.00 -3.45 10.11
CA HIS A 128 5.53 -3.97 11.39
C HIS A 128 5.37 -5.49 11.41
N VAL A 129 5.33 -6.13 10.24
CA VAL A 129 5.21 -7.59 10.09
C VAL A 129 6.47 -8.22 9.49
N GLY A 130 7.57 -7.46 9.40
CA GLY A 130 8.84 -7.98 8.87
C GLY A 130 8.87 -8.08 7.35
N HIS A 131 8.11 -7.24 6.65
CA HIS A 131 8.07 -7.11 5.20
C HIS A 131 8.39 -5.67 4.77
N THR A 132 8.59 -5.43 3.48
CA THR A 132 8.76 -4.08 2.91
C THR A 132 7.54 -3.66 2.12
N PRO A 133 7.32 -2.35 1.87
CA PRO A 133 6.37 -1.92 0.87
C PRO A 133 6.60 -2.66 -0.45
N ASP A 134 5.52 -3.16 -1.05
CA ASP A 134 5.56 -3.91 -2.31
C ASP A 134 4.53 -3.40 -3.31
N VAL A 135 4.37 -4.12 -4.43
CA VAL A 135 3.34 -3.93 -5.45
C VAL A 135 3.18 -2.49 -5.98
N GLY A 136 4.31 -1.83 -6.22
CA GLY A 136 4.41 -0.48 -6.78
C GLY A 136 4.35 0.64 -5.73
N ALA A 137 4.37 0.32 -4.44
CA ALA A 137 4.22 1.30 -3.37
C ALA A 137 5.28 2.41 -3.46
N CYS A 138 6.56 2.09 -3.65
CA CYS A 138 7.63 3.08 -3.72
C CYS A 138 7.47 4.01 -4.92
N TYR A 139 7.02 3.49 -6.07
CA TYR A 139 6.72 4.30 -7.25
C TYR A 139 5.67 5.38 -6.96
N HIS A 140 4.59 5.00 -6.27
CA HIS A 140 3.53 5.94 -5.93
C HIS A 140 3.94 6.91 -4.82
N LEU A 141 4.66 6.44 -3.81
CA LEU A 141 5.10 7.27 -2.69
C LEU A 141 6.14 8.32 -3.11
N ASN A 142 6.96 8.06 -4.13
CA ASN A 142 7.88 9.06 -4.70
C ASN A 142 7.15 10.23 -5.42
N LYS A 143 5.82 10.13 -5.64
CA LYS A 143 5.01 11.14 -6.32
C LYS A 143 4.11 11.95 -5.40
N LEU A 144 4.19 11.73 -4.09
CA LEU A 144 3.44 12.53 -3.13
C LEU A 144 3.88 13.99 -3.15
N CYS A 145 3.12 14.85 -2.48
CA CYS A 145 3.40 16.28 -2.35
C CYS A 145 4.79 16.59 -1.78
N SER A 146 5.40 15.62 -1.10
CA SER A 146 6.76 15.66 -0.58
C SER A 146 7.34 14.25 -0.60
N GLU A 147 8.60 14.14 -1.01
CA GLU A 147 9.36 12.89 -0.93
C GLU A 147 9.50 12.40 0.52
N GLN A 148 9.72 13.33 1.45
CA GLN A 148 9.89 13.05 2.88
C GLN A 148 8.62 12.48 3.49
N LEU A 149 7.44 12.84 2.97
CA LEU A 149 6.18 12.19 3.32
C LEU A 149 6.16 10.71 2.90
N GLY A 150 6.66 10.39 1.70
CA GLY A 150 6.82 9.01 1.25
C GLY A 150 7.76 8.21 2.16
N ILE A 151 8.92 8.77 2.50
CA ILE A 151 9.88 8.16 3.44
C ILE A 151 9.22 7.94 4.80
N TYR A 152 8.54 8.95 5.35
CA TYR A 152 7.80 8.85 6.61
C TYR A 152 6.79 7.69 6.58
N MET A 153 6.00 7.56 5.52
CA MET A 153 5.02 6.48 5.40
C MET A 153 5.68 5.09 5.39
N ILE A 154 6.83 4.93 4.73
CA ILE A 154 7.56 3.66 4.66
C ILE A 154 8.14 3.26 6.01
N VAL A 155 8.85 4.18 6.67
CA VAL A 155 9.59 3.83 7.89
C VAL A 155 8.70 3.75 9.12
N THR A 156 7.49 4.34 9.07
CA THR A 156 6.55 4.35 10.21
C THR A 156 5.30 3.50 9.99
N GLY A 157 4.92 3.22 8.74
CA GLY A 157 3.64 2.58 8.42
C GLY A 157 2.40 3.39 8.84
N ASN A 158 2.56 4.66 9.25
CA ASN A 158 1.47 5.49 9.74
C ASN A 158 0.46 5.79 8.62
N SER A 159 -0.80 5.96 9.02
CA SER A 159 -1.88 6.24 8.08
C SER A 159 -1.96 7.73 7.70
N ILE A 160 -2.31 7.99 6.44
CA ILE A 160 -2.79 9.29 5.96
C ILE A 160 -4.29 9.17 5.71
N THR A 161 -5.09 10.05 6.29
CA THR A 161 -6.55 9.84 6.43
C THR A 161 -7.39 11.03 5.98
N GLY A 162 -8.59 10.76 5.45
CA GLY A 162 -9.59 11.74 5.06
C GLY A 162 -9.02 12.80 4.13
N ALA A 163 -9.24 14.06 4.46
CA ALA A 163 -8.73 15.22 3.71
C ALA A 163 -7.20 15.21 3.52
N ASP A 164 -6.44 14.65 4.47
CA ASP A 164 -4.98 14.58 4.36
C ASP A 164 -4.54 13.72 3.16
N THR A 165 -5.39 12.82 2.66
CA THR A 165 -5.07 12.00 1.47
C THR A 165 -5.08 12.81 0.17
N TYR A 166 -5.96 13.82 0.09
CA TYR A 166 -5.95 14.79 -1.00
C TYR A 166 -4.68 15.64 -0.95
N PHE A 167 -4.37 16.23 0.21
CA PHE A 167 -3.20 17.09 0.37
C PHE A 167 -1.86 16.34 0.23
N ALA A 168 -1.82 15.06 0.56
CA ALA A 168 -0.66 14.21 0.30
C ALA A 168 -0.38 14.01 -1.20
N GLY A 169 -1.35 14.30 -2.08
CA GLY A 169 -1.22 14.12 -3.52
C GLY A 169 -1.56 12.71 -4.02
N PHE A 170 -2.33 11.91 -3.25
CA PHE A 170 -2.77 10.60 -3.74
C PHE A 170 -3.75 10.73 -4.92
N SER A 171 -4.62 11.74 -4.90
CA SER A 171 -5.55 12.06 -5.97
C SER A 171 -6.20 13.43 -5.76
N ASP A 172 -6.59 14.08 -6.86
CA ASP A 172 -7.33 15.33 -6.81
C ASP A 172 -8.86 15.13 -6.80
N ILE A 173 -9.32 13.88 -6.93
CA ILE A 173 -10.76 13.56 -6.90
C ILE A 173 -11.16 13.25 -5.45
N PHE A 174 -11.68 14.26 -4.75
CA PHE A 174 -12.17 14.12 -3.38
C PHE A 174 -13.68 14.40 -3.30
N ILE A 175 -14.43 13.40 -2.84
CA ILE A 175 -15.87 13.46 -2.63
C ILE A 175 -16.14 13.06 -1.17
N PRO A 176 -16.50 14.00 -0.28
CA PRO A 176 -16.55 13.75 1.16
C PRO A 176 -17.42 12.55 1.52
N LYS A 177 -18.58 12.44 0.86
CA LYS A 177 -19.58 11.41 1.12
C LYS A 177 -20.15 10.86 -0.19
N ILE A 178 -20.11 9.54 -0.32
CA ILE A 178 -20.69 8.83 -1.47
C ILE A 178 -22.18 8.59 -1.22
N THR A 179 -23.02 9.39 -1.86
CA THR A 179 -24.48 9.18 -1.88
C THR A 179 -24.85 8.13 -2.93
N ARG A 180 -26.12 7.69 -2.93
CA ARG A 180 -26.62 6.80 -3.98
C ARG A 180 -26.50 7.42 -5.38
N GLU A 181 -26.84 8.70 -5.51
CA GLU A 181 -26.70 9.45 -6.77
C GLU A 181 -25.26 9.43 -7.30
N ILE A 182 -24.29 9.69 -6.41
CA ILE A 182 -22.86 9.70 -6.78
C ILE A 182 -22.40 8.30 -7.17
N LYS A 183 -22.81 7.28 -6.40
CA LYS A 183 -22.50 5.88 -6.72
C LYS A 183 -23.06 5.51 -8.10
N ASP A 184 -24.33 5.82 -8.36
CA ASP A 184 -24.98 5.54 -9.63
C ASP A 184 -24.30 6.30 -10.78
N HIS A 185 -23.87 7.55 -10.56
CA HIS A 185 -23.07 8.31 -11.54
C HIS A 185 -21.75 7.62 -11.85
N ILE A 186 -20.97 7.25 -10.82
CA ILE A 186 -19.66 6.59 -10.99
C ILE A 186 -19.83 5.27 -11.76
N MET A 187 -20.87 4.47 -11.46
CA MET A 187 -21.08 3.17 -12.10
C MET A 187 -21.44 3.27 -13.60
N ASN A 188 -22.05 4.38 -14.02
CA ASN A 188 -22.48 4.57 -15.41
C ASN A 188 -21.49 5.42 -16.23
N ASN A 189 -20.84 6.39 -15.60
CA ASN A 189 -20.05 7.43 -16.28
C ASN A 189 -18.58 7.47 -15.86
N GLY A 190 -18.17 6.71 -14.84
CA GLY A 190 -16.82 6.77 -14.28
C GLY A 190 -16.52 8.14 -13.67
N VAL A 191 -15.33 8.69 -13.96
CA VAL A 191 -14.93 10.03 -13.48
C VAL A 191 -15.41 11.18 -14.37
N HIS A 192 -15.96 10.88 -15.55
CA HIS A 192 -16.46 11.92 -16.43
C HIS A 192 -17.69 12.60 -15.82
N GLY A 193 -17.69 13.94 -15.75
CA GLY A 193 -18.79 14.70 -15.14
C GLY A 193 -18.82 14.62 -13.61
N LEU A 194 -17.78 14.06 -12.98
CA LEU A 194 -17.71 13.88 -11.54
C LEU A 194 -17.31 15.17 -10.80
N GLU A 195 -16.75 16.16 -11.50
CA GLU A 195 -16.32 17.45 -10.97
C GLU A 195 -17.40 18.21 -10.21
N LYS A 196 -18.68 18.05 -10.60
CA LYS A 196 -19.82 18.66 -9.89
C LYS A 196 -20.02 18.15 -8.45
N PHE A 197 -19.46 16.99 -8.12
CA PHE A 197 -19.51 16.39 -6.78
C PHE A 197 -18.20 16.55 -6.00
N GLN A 198 -17.13 16.96 -6.68
CA GLN A 198 -15.81 17.11 -6.06
C GLN A 198 -15.77 18.37 -5.20
N VAL A 199 -15.00 18.30 -4.12
CA VAL A 199 -14.67 19.47 -3.31
C VAL A 199 -13.18 19.49 -3.04
N ILE A 200 -12.63 20.69 -2.89
CA ILE A 200 -11.31 20.87 -2.30
C ILE A 200 -11.51 20.84 -0.77
N PRO A 201 -10.88 19.91 -0.04
CA PRO A 201 -10.98 19.88 1.41
C PRO A 201 -10.45 21.17 2.05
N ASP A 202 -10.96 21.49 3.24
CA ASP A 202 -10.50 22.63 4.01
C ASP A 202 -9.07 22.40 4.55
N SER A 203 -8.11 23.20 4.07
CA SER A 203 -6.69 23.08 4.44
C SER A 203 -6.44 23.35 5.92
N GLU A 204 -7.26 24.20 6.56
CA GLU A 204 -7.12 24.52 7.99
C GLU A 204 -7.41 23.30 8.87
N LYS A 205 -8.14 22.32 8.36
CA LYS A 205 -8.43 21.07 9.09
C LYS A 205 -7.36 20.00 8.89
N SER A 206 -6.46 20.16 7.92
CA SER A 206 -5.43 19.17 7.60
C SER A 206 -4.39 19.05 8.71
N SER A 207 -4.30 17.86 9.31
CA SER A 207 -3.26 17.57 10.30
C SER A 207 -1.90 17.36 9.63
N LEU A 208 -1.92 16.83 8.40
CA LEU A 208 -0.75 16.61 7.58
C LEU A 208 -0.06 17.93 7.23
N LEU A 209 -0.78 18.92 6.71
CA LEU A 209 -0.17 20.21 6.31
C LEU A 209 0.55 20.88 7.49
N ARG A 210 -0.01 20.82 8.70
CA ARG A 210 0.66 21.31 9.92
C ARG A 210 1.92 20.54 10.29
N LYS A 211 1.95 19.22 10.03
CA LYS A 211 3.09 18.33 10.34
C LYS A 211 4.12 18.29 9.21
N LEU A 212 3.76 18.71 8.00
CA LEU A 212 4.63 18.57 6.84
C LEU A 212 6.00 19.25 7.01
N PRO A 213 6.12 20.46 7.62
CA PRO A 213 7.43 21.06 7.87
C PRO A 213 8.33 20.18 8.74
N ILE A 214 7.79 19.60 9.81
CA ILE A 214 8.59 18.75 10.73
C ILE A 214 8.86 17.36 10.14
N ILE A 215 7.94 16.83 9.31
CA ILE A 215 8.18 15.61 8.51
C ILE A 215 9.36 15.86 7.56
N ASN A 216 9.33 16.97 6.82
CA ASN A 216 10.38 17.31 5.85
C ASN A 216 11.75 17.49 6.51
N GLU A 217 11.78 18.04 7.74
CA GLU A 217 13.02 18.18 8.50
C GLU A 217 13.59 16.83 8.97
N CYS A 218 12.72 15.87 9.31
CA CYS A 218 13.11 14.58 9.89
C CYS A 218 13.47 13.50 8.88
N PHE A 219 12.80 13.45 7.72
CA PHE A 219 12.80 12.29 6.82
C PHE A 219 13.44 12.57 5.46
N ASP A 220 14.70 12.97 5.45
CA ASP A 220 15.44 13.28 4.22
C ASP A 220 16.05 12.04 3.56
N ARG A 221 16.04 11.99 2.22
CA ARG A 221 16.66 10.92 1.42
C ARG A 221 18.15 10.73 1.70
N ASN A 222 18.86 11.79 2.06
CA ASN A 222 20.30 11.77 2.31
C ASN A 222 20.64 11.26 3.73
N TYR A 223 19.65 10.97 4.55
CA TYR A 223 19.85 10.45 5.89
C TYR A 223 19.86 8.92 5.90
N ASP A 224 20.60 8.34 6.83
CA ASP A 224 20.31 6.98 7.29
C ASP A 224 19.14 6.98 8.29
N VAL A 225 18.58 5.81 8.54
CA VAL A 225 17.42 5.66 9.45
C VAL A 225 17.79 6.10 10.88
N GLU A 226 19.02 5.85 11.31
CA GLU A 226 19.53 6.29 12.61
C GLU A 226 19.55 7.81 12.76
N THR A 227 19.90 8.55 11.71
CA THR A 227 19.84 10.02 11.68
C THR A 227 18.41 10.51 11.83
N MET A 228 17.45 9.87 11.15
CA MET A 228 16.02 10.18 11.31
C MET A 228 15.60 9.97 12.77
N CYS A 229 16.00 8.84 13.39
CA CYS A 229 15.74 8.56 14.80
C CYS A 229 16.34 9.63 15.74
N ARG A 230 17.59 10.06 15.49
CA ARG A 230 18.25 11.12 16.28
C ARG A 230 17.52 12.46 16.15
N LYS A 231 17.06 12.83 14.96
CA LYS A 231 16.25 14.05 14.73
C LYS A 231 14.94 14.02 15.50
N LEU A 232 14.19 12.92 15.43
CA LEU A 232 12.96 12.74 16.20
C LEU A 232 13.21 12.83 17.71
N SER A 233 14.30 12.24 18.18
CA SER A 233 14.74 12.29 19.58
C SER A 233 15.11 13.71 20.02
N SER A 234 15.70 14.52 19.14
CA SER A 234 16.07 15.91 19.44
C SER A 234 14.85 16.81 19.56
N ILE A 235 13.82 16.60 18.73
CA ILE A 235 12.57 17.37 18.76
C ILE A 235 11.78 17.09 20.04
N ASN A 236 11.72 15.82 20.45
CA ASN A 236 11.10 15.33 21.68
C ASN A 236 9.73 15.97 22.02
N ASN A 237 8.82 16.04 21.05
CA ASN A 237 7.41 16.38 21.30
C ASN A 237 6.54 15.11 21.25
N GLU A 238 5.24 15.23 21.47
CA GLU A 238 4.33 14.07 21.50
C GLU A 238 4.38 13.26 20.20
N TRP A 239 4.30 13.94 19.06
CA TRP A 239 4.36 13.31 17.75
C TRP A 239 5.71 12.64 17.49
N SER A 240 6.82 13.32 17.77
CA SER A 240 8.16 12.77 17.47
C SER A 240 8.50 11.58 18.36
N ARG A 241 8.06 11.59 19.64
CA ARG A 241 8.18 10.43 20.53
C ARG A 241 7.35 9.24 20.05
N ALA A 242 6.11 9.47 19.64
CA ALA A 242 5.24 8.41 19.11
C ALA A 242 5.82 7.81 17.82
N THR A 243 6.25 8.66 16.88
CA THR A 243 6.87 8.25 15.62
C THR A 243 8.18 7.47 15.85
N LEU A 244 9.06 7.97 16.74
CA LEU A 244 10.30 7.27 17.09
C LEU A 244 10.01 5.90 17.71
N LYS A 245 9.05 5.82 18.63
CA LYS A 245 8.63 4.55 19.24
C LYS A 245 8.16 3.55 18.18
N THR A 246 7.31 3.99 17.24
CA THR A 246 6.86 3.16 16.13
C THR A 246 8.03 2.62 15.32
N MET A 247 8.97 3.47 14.91
CA MET A 247 10.16 3.04 14.15
C MET A 247 11.02 2.02 14.91
N LEU A 248 11.20 2.19 16.22
CA LEU A 248 12.02 1.27 17.03
C LEU A 248 11.31 -0.08 17.31
N ASP A 249 9.97 -0.08 17.32
CA ASP A 249 9.16 -1.29 17.49
C ASP A 249 9.04 -2.14 16.20
N SER A 250 9.20 -1.52 15.04
CA SER A 250 9.21 -2.18 13.72
C SER A 250 10.41 -3.10 13.51
N CYS A 251 10.37 -3.90 12.44
CA CYS A 251 11.50 -4.72 12.02
C CYS A 251 12.64 -3.83 11.48
N PRO A 252 13.85 -3.87 12.09
CA PRO A 252 14.96 -3.01 11.69
C PRO A 252 15.37 -3.21 10.22
N LEU A 253 15.53 -4.47 9.81
CA LEU A 253 15.89 -4.80 8.44
C LEU A 253 14.85 -4.32 7.44
N SER A 254 13.56 -4.52 7.73
CA SER A 254 12.46 -4.08 6.85
C SER A 254 12.39 -2.56 6.71
N ILE A 255 12.61 -1.80 7.79
CA ILE A 255 12.66 -0.33 7.68
C ILE A 255 13.81 0.09 6.77
N LYS A 256 15.04 -0.41 7.01
CA LYS A 256 16.20 -0.02 6.23
C LYS A 256 16.09 -0.45 4.76
N ALA A 257 15.67 -1.69 4.51
CA ALA A 257 15.48 -2.22 3.18
C ALA A 257 14.35 -1.51 2.43
N GLY A 258 13.23 -1.20 3.09
CA GLY A 258 12.13 -0.43 2.50
C GLY A 258 12.55 0.99 2.13
N PHE A 259 13.31 1.66 3.01
CA PHE A 259 13.87 2.97 2.72
C PHE A 259 14.90 2.93 1.57
N GLU A 260 15.78 1.94 1.54
CA GLU A 260 16.72 1.75 0.42
C GLU A 260 15.97 1.49 -0.90
N CYS A 261 14.94 0.64 -0.89
CA CYS A 261 14.08 0.38 -2.04
C CYS A 261 13.42 1.66 -2.56
N PHE A 262 12.89 2.49 -1.65
CA PHE A 262 12.34 3.80 -1.98
C PHE A 262 13.37 4.69 -2.69
N LYS A 263 14.60 4.74 -2.17
CA LYS A 263 15.67 5.53 -2.78
C LYS A 263 15.98 5.04 -4.20
N LYS A 264 16.21 3.73 -4.35
CA LYS A 264 16.51 3.10 -5.65
C LYS A 264 15.37 3.25 -6.67
N SER A 265 14.12 3.39 -6.21
CA SER A 265 12.95 3.51 -7.10
C SER A 265 12.70 4.90 -7.70
N GLN A 266 13.41 5.95 -7.27
CA GLN A 266 13.12 7.35 -7.63
C GLN A 266 13.02 7.62 -9.14
N ASN A 267 13.86 6.96 -9.93
CA ASN A 267 13.95 7.17 -11.38
C ASN A 267 13.46 5.95 -12.18
N LEU A 268 12.80 5.00 -11.51
CA LEU A 268 12.27 3.81 -12.13
C LEU A 268 10.86 4.06 -12.66
N ASN A 269 10.54 3.43 -13.79
CA ASN A 269 9.14 3.32 -14.20
C ASN A 269 8.38 2.32 -13.32
N TYR A 270 7.05 2.27 -13.44
CA TYR A 270 6.22 1.43 -12.58
C TYR A 270 6.61 -0.05 -12.60
N LEU A 271 6.89 -0.62 -13.79
CA LEU A 271 7.31 -2.03 -13.91
C LEU A 271 8.64 -2.27 -13.19
N GLN A 272 9.63 -1.39 -13.42
CA GLN A 272 10.94 -1.49 -12.80
C GLN A 272 10.86 -1.37 -11.27
N SER A 273 10.00 -0.48 -10.74
CA SER A 273 9.75 -0.38 -9.31
C SER A 273 9.10 -1.64 -8.76
N MET A 274 8.10 -2.21 -9.45
CA MET A 274 7.48 -3.46 -9.04
C MET A 274 8.48 -4.63 -9.06
N GLU A 275 9.37 -4.71 -10.04
CA GLU A 275 10.41 -5.73 -10.12
C GLU A 275 11.43 -5.61 -9.00
N LEU A 276 11.86 -4.39 -8.68
CA LEU A 276 12.74 -4.11 -7.55
C LEU A 276 12.10 -4.57 -6.23
N GLU A 277 10.87 -4.15 -5.98
CA GLU A 277 10.13 -4.48 -4.75
C GLU A 277 9.83 -5.98 -4.63
N TYR A 278 9.45 -6.62 -5.74
CA TYR A 278 9.18 -8.06 -5.76
C TYR A 278 10.45 -8.86 -5.44
N ASN A 279 11.57 -8.55 -6.09
CA ASN A 279 12.84 -9.24 -5.82
C ASN A 279 13.26 -9.05 -4.36
N LEU A 280 13.14 -7.84 -3.83
CA LEU A 280 13.42 -7.56 -2.42
C LEU A 280 12.52 -8.38 -1.49
N SER A 281 11.22 -8.41 -1.76
CA SER A 281 10.22 -9.15 -0.97
C SER A 281 10.55 -10.64 -0.92
N ILE A 282 10.84 -11.25 -2.08
CA ILE A 282 11.24 -12.65 -2.17
C ILE A 282 12.54 -12.90 -1.40
N ASN A 283 13.57 -12.08 -1.60
CA ASN A 283 14.84 -12.25 -0.91
C ASN A 283 14.71 -12.12 0.61
N LEU A 284 13.90 -11.19 1.11
CA LEU A 284 13.64 -11.04 2.54
C LEU A 284 12.93 -12.26 3.14
N ILE A 285 11.95 -12.82 2.42
CA ILE A 285 11.18 -13.97 2.93
C ILE A 285 11.98 -15.27 2.84
N GLU A 286 12.74 -15.47 1.76
CA GLU A 286 13.54 -16.69 1.55
C GLU A 286 14.77 -16.73 2.47
N ASN A 287 15.38 -15.57 2.79
CA ASN A 287 16.65 -15.51 3.53
C ASN A 287 16.51 -15.04 4.99
N THR A 288 15.30 -14.69 5.46
CA THR A 288 15.08 -14.25 6.84
C THR A 288 13.82 -14.87 7.45
N LYS A 289 13.71 -14.82 8.79
CA LYS A 289 12.51 -15.25 9.52
C LYS A 289 11.63 -14.09 9.96
N ASN A 290 11.97 -12.85 9.61
CA ASN A 290 11.28 -11.66 10.11
C ASN A 290 9.81 -11.65 9.71
N PHE A 291 9.50 -11.94 8.43
CA PHE A 291 8.11 -12.00 7.97
C PHE A 291 7.29 -13.05 8.73
N ALA A 292 7.80 -14.27 8.82
CA ALA A 292 7.15 -15.35 9.56
C ALA A 292 6.95 -15.01 11.05
N ASN A 293 7.96 -14.45 11.70
CA ASN A 293 7.90 -14.03 13.11
C ASN A 293 6.92 -12.88 13.33
N GLY A 294 6.92 -11.88 12.45
CA GLY A 294 6.03 -10.73 12.49
C GLY A 294 4.58 -11.14 12.32
N VAL A 295 4.27 -11.92 11.28
CA VAL A 295 2.92 -12.46 11.04
C VAL A 295 2.44 -13.33 12.20
N ARG A 296 3.28 -14.25 12.68
CA ARG A 296 2.94 -15.10 13.84
C ARG A 296 2.58 -14.24 15.05
N THR A 297 3.45 -13.29 15.42
CA THR A 297 3.29 -12.50 16.64
C THR A 297 2.07 -11.56 16.54
N LYS A 298 1.95 -10.83 15.43
CA LYS A 298 0.95 -9.75 15.28
C LYS A 298 -0.41 -10.22 14.80
N MET A 299 -0.45 -11.20 13.89
CA MET A 299 -1.71 -11.59 13.22
C MET A 299 -2.28 -12.91 13.76
N ILE A 300 -1.43 -13.90 14.05
CA ILE A 300 -1.86 -15.22 14.53
C ILE A 300 -2.07 -15.19 16.05
N GLU A 301 -1.02 -14.87 16.80
CA GLU A 301 -1.03 -14.82 18.27
C GLU A 301 -1.65 -13.53 18.81
N LYS A 302 -1.72 -12.48 17.98
CA LYS A 302 -2.26 -11.16 18.32
C LYS A 302 -1.64 -10.56 19.60
N LYS A 303 -0.34 -10.82 19.81
CA LYS A 303 0.38 -10.30 20.98
C LYS A 303 0.68 -8.82 20.79
N ASN A 304 0.41 -8.05 21.84
CA ASN A 304 0.81 -6.65 21.91
C ASN A 304 2.27 -6.51 22.38
N CYS A 305 3.20 -7.16 21.69
CA CYS A 305 4.62 -7.08 21.97
C CYS A 305 5.42 -6.87 20.68
N ARG A 306 6.66 -6.42 20.82
CA ARG A 306 7.64 -6.36 19.73
C ARG A 306 7.99 -7.79 19.31
N PRO A 307 7.84 -8.18 18.03
CA PRO A 307 8.30 -9.48 17.56
C PRO A 307 9.81 -9.64 17.73
N GLN A 308 10.27 -10.88 17.79
CA GLN A 308 11.70 -11.19 17.82
C GLN A 308 12.28 -11.01 16.42
N TRP A 309 12.74 -9.79 16.15
CA TRP A 309 13.39 -9.42 14.91
C TRP A 309 14.85 -9.88 14.87
N GLU A 310 15.33 -10.18 13.67
CA GLU A 310 16.71 -10.52 13.38
C GLU A 310 17.17 -9.75 12.13
N PRO A 311 18.11 -8.78 12.25
CA PRO A 311 18.72 -8.28 13.48
C PRO A 311 17.74 -7.57 14.44
N LEU A 312 18.12 -7.44 15.71
CA LEU A 312 17.25 -6.91 16.77
C LEU A 312 17.22 -5.38 16.76
N HIS A 313 18.31 -4.74 16.37
CA HIS A 313 18.50 -3.29 16.41
C HIS A 313 18.91 -2.72 15.05
N LEU A 314 18.61 -1.43 14.83
CA LEU A 314 18.94 -0.73 13.58
C LEU A 314 20.44 -0.75 13.26
N TRP A 315 21.29 -0.52 14.26
CA TRP A 315 22.75 -0.45 14.09
C TRP A 315 23.40 -1.80 13.73
N GLU A 316 22.67 -2.92 13.88
CA GLU A 316 23.14 -4.25 13.47
C GLU A 316 22.89 -4.50 11.97
N CYS A 317 21.99 -3.73 11.34
CA CYS A 317 21.74 -3.78 9.91
C CYS A 317 22.71 -2.85 9.18
N SER A 318 23.91 -3.33 8.83
CA SER A 318 24.85 -2.57 8.00
C SER A 318 24.27 -2.27 6.62
N GLU A 319 24.77 -1.22 5.97
CA GLU A 319 24.40 -0.89 4.58
C GLU A 319 24.70 -2.07 3.65
N SER A 320 25.88 -2.69 3.77
CA SER A 320 26.25 -3.87 2.98
C SER A 320 25.31 -5.06 3.18
N TYR A 321 24.78 -5.26 4.39
CA TYR A 321 23.82 -6.32 4.66
C TYR A 321 22.47 -6.01 4.01
N VAL A 322 22.01 -4.76 4.08
CA VAL A 322 20.78 -4.33 3.39
C VAL A 322 20.92 -4.47 1.87
N GLU A 323 22.04 -4.00 1.30
CA GLU A 323 22.34 -4.12 -0.13
C GLU A 323 22.37 -5.58 -0.60
N SER A 324 22.76 -6.53 0.27
CA SER A 324 22.81 -7.96 -0.08
C SER A 324 21.47 -8.51 -0.61
N PHE A 325 20.34 -7.93 -0.19
CA PHE A 325 18.99 -8.34 -0.60
C PHE A 325 18.59 -7.82 -2.00
N PHE A 326 19.41 -7.00 -2.64
CA PHE A 326 19.14 -6.44 -3.97
C PHE A 326 19.94 -7.11 -5.11
N TYR A 327 20.89 -7.99 -4.83
CA TYR A 327 21.82 -8.55 -5.85
C TYR A 327 21.29 -9.77 -6.63
N ASN A 328 20.28 -10.50 -6.14
CA ASN A 328 19.69 -11.64 -6.85
C ASN A 328 18.36 -11.25 -7.47
N GLN A 329 18.39 -10.80 -8.73
CA GLN A 329 17.22 -10.42 -9.52
C GLN A 329 16.84 -11.53 -10.51
N ASP A 330 16.35 -12.66 -9.99
CA ASP A 330 15.93 -13.81 -10.81
C ASP A 330 14.50 -13.66 -11.37
N SER A 331 13.78 -12.58 -11.03
CA SER A 331 12.40 -12.43 -11.47
C SER A 331 12.25 -11.64 -12.77
N LYS A 332 11.45 -12.20 -13.68
CA LYS A 332 10.75 -11.48 -14.72
C LYS A 332 9.27 -11.51 -14.34
N LEU A 333 8.79 -10.50 -13.62
CA LEU A 333 7.35 -10.24 -13.47
C LEU A 333 6.62 -10.28 -14.84
N VAL A 334 7.37 -9.99 -15.90
CA VAL A 334 7.03 -9.83 -17.33
C VAL A 334 6.40 -11.05 -18.05
N HIS A 335 6.21 -12.22 -17.44
CA HIS A 335 5.66 -13.38 -18.16
C HIS A 335 4.19 -13.70 -17.91
N TYR A 336 3.52 -13.03 -16.98
CA TYR A 336 2.11 -13.31 -16.70
C TYR A 336 1.20 -12.31 -17.44
N LYS A 337 1.08 -12.49 -18.76
CA LYS A 337 -0.10 -11.97 -19.49
C LYS A 337 -1.32 -12.71 -18.94
N LEU A 338 -2.34 -11.95 -18.50
CA LEU A 338 -3.58 -12.50 -17.95
C LEU A 338 -4.30 -13.45 -18.90
#